data_AF-A0A960XNR6-F1
#
_entry.id   AF-A0A960XNR6-F1
#
_cell.length_a   1.000
_cell.length_b   1.000
_cell.length_c   1.000
_cell.angle_alpha   90.00
_cell.angle_beta   90.00
_cell.angle_gamma   90.00
#
_symmetry.space_group_name_H-M   'P 1'
#
loop_
_entity.id
_entity.type
_entity.pdbx_description
1 polymer ?
#
loop_
_entity_poly.entity_id
_entity_poly.type
_entity_poly.pdbx_seq_one_letter_code
_entity_poly.pdbx_strand_id
1 'polypeptide(L)' 'MAATLKLEIVTPEGQVYARDVDMVCLPGADGELGIFPHHAPLMTLLGE' A
#
# COMPACT_ATOMS: atom_id res chain seq x y z
N MET A 1 -6.77 -9.35 18.47
CA MET A 1 -5.86 -8.27 18.04
C MET A 1 -6.08 -8.11 16.55
N ALA A 2 -6.46 -6.91 16.09
CA ALA A 2 -6.57 -6.66 14.66
C ALA A 2 -5.15 -6.67 14.06
N ALA A 3 -4.93 -7.45 13.01
CA ALA A 3 -3.68 -7.39 12.26
C ALA A 3 -3.64 -6.06 11.50
N THR A 4 -2.49 -5.39 11.48
CA THR A 4 -2.29 -4.11 10.79
C THR A 4 -1.23 -4.26 9.70
N LEU A 5 -1.30 -3.39 8.69
CA LEU A 5 -0.35 -3.29 7.59
C LEU A 5 0.46 -2.00 7.75
N LYS A 6 1.80 -2.10 7.75
CA LYS A 6 2.66 -0.91 7.71
C LYS A 6 2.67 -0.33 6.31
N LEU A 7 2.09 0.85 6.12
CA LEU A 7 2.06 1.57 4.85
C LEU A 7 3.11 2.68 4.86
N GLU A 8 4.02 2.67 3.88
CA GLU A 8 5.06 3.68 3.68
C GLU A 8 4.97 4.25 2.26
N ILE A 9 4.86 5.57 2.13
CA ILE A 9 4.86 6.29 0.85
C ILE A 9 6.13 7.12 0.77
N VAL A 10 6.93 6.84 -0.26
CA VAL A 10 8.20 7.51 -0.53
C VAL A 10 8.14 8.23 -1.87
N THR A 11 8.62 9.47 -1.90
CA THR A 11 8.78 10.28 -3.10
C THR A 11 10.28 10.60 -3.27
N PRO A 12 10.71 11.18 -4.42
CA PRO A 12 12.08 11.62 -4.59
C PRO A 12 12.55 12.64 -3.54
N GLU A 13 11.61 13.40 -2.94
CA GLU A 13 11.89 14.40 -1.90
C GLU A 13 12.02 13.76 -0.50
N GLY A 14 11.55 12.54 -0.33
CA GLY A 14 11.66 11.77 0.92
C GLY A 14 10.40 10.98 1.25
N GLN A 15 10.36 10.48 2.49
CA GLN A 15 9.19 9.77 3.00
C GLN A 15 8.09 10.77 3.39
N VAL A 16 6.93 10.67 2.74
CA VAL A 16 5.79 11.57 2.98
C VAL A 16 4.71 10.95 3.87
N TYR A 17 4.70 9.62 4.00
CA TYR A 17 3.73 8.92 4.83
C TYR A 17 4.33 7.63 5.40
N ALA A 18 4.10 7.36 6.69
CA ALA A 18 4.41 6.08 7.32
C ALA A 18 3.50 5.83 8.53
N ARG A 19 2.53 4.91 8.40
CA ARG A 19 1.59 4.54 9.47
C ARG A 19 1.14 3.10 9.33
N ASP A 20 0.68 2.53 10.44
CA ASP A 20 -0.05 1.27 10.45
C ASP A 20 -1.52 1.52 10.06
N VAL A 21 -2.01 0.75 9.09
CA VAL A 21 -3.37 0.85 8.54
C VAL A 21 -4.04 -0.52 8.53
N ASP A 22 -5.38 -0.54 8.56
CA ASP A 22 -6.14 -1.80 8.51
C ASP A 22 -6.25 -2.38 7.09
N MET A 23 -6.23 -1.52 6.07
CA MET A 23 -6.28 -1.88 4.65
C MET A 23 -5.81 -0.68 3.83
N VAL A 24 -5.28 -0.93 2.63
CA VAL A 24 -5.00 0.12 1.65
C VAL A 24 -5.68 -0.19 0.31
N CYS A 25 -6.32 0.81 -0.29
CA CYS A 25 -6.84 0.73 -1.66
C CYS A 25 -6.04 1.68 -2.55
N LEU A 26 -5.51 1.18 -3.67
CA LEU A 26 -4.63 1.92 -4.58
C LEU A 26 -4.99 1.60 -6.04
N PRO A 27 -4.89 2.58 -6.95
CA PRO A 27 -4.94 2.29 -8.39
C PRO A 27 -3.63 1.60 -8.79
N GLY A 28 -3.72 0.38 -9.31
CA GLY A 28 -2.65 -0.33 -10.00
C GLY A 28 -2.74 -0.14 -11.51
N ALA A 29 -1.66 -0.45 -12.21
CA ALA A 29 -1.64 -0.37 -13.68
C ALA A 29 -2.69 -1.27 -14.36
N ASP A 30 -3.06 -2.39 -13.72
CA ASP A 30 -4.04 -3.36 -14.22
C ASP A 30 -5.45 -3.19 -13.63
N GLY A 31 -5.72 -2.13 -12.87
CA GLY A 31 -7.02 -1.86 -12.22
C GLY A 31 -6.89 -1.42 -10.76
N GLU A 32 -7.90 -1.65 -9.93
CA GLU A 32 -7.82 -1.29 -8.50
C GLU A 32 -7.32 -2.44 -7.61
N LEU A 33 -6.52 -2.09 -6.60
CA LEU A 33 -5.92 -3.02 -5.65
C LEU A 33 -6.39 -2.72 -4.23
N GLY A 34 -7.01 -3.69 -3.57
CA GLY A 34 -7.28 -3.67 -2.14
C GLY A 34 -6.38 -4.64 -1.39
N ILE A 35 -5.46 -4.13 -0.56
CA ILE A 35 -4.48 -4.93 0.17
C ILE A 35 -4.82 -4.96 1.66
N PHE A 36 -5.03 -6.17 2.18
CA PHE A 36 -5.29 -6.47 3.58
C PHE A 36 -4.01 -6.94 4.31
N PRO A 37 -4.01 -6.97 5.66
CA PRO A 37 -2.92 -7.52 6.44
C PRO A 37 -2.68 -8.99 6.08
N HIS A 38 -1.41 -9.40 6.04
CA HIS A 38 -0.97 -10.75 5.62
C HIS A 38 -1.18 -11.12 4.14
N HIS A 39 -1.40 -10.14 3.26
CA HIS A 39 -1.40 -10.40 1.81
C HIS A 39 -0.02 -10.90 1.32
N ALA A 40 -0.02 -11.70 0.25
CA ALA A 40 1.20 -12.15 -0.39
C ALA A 40 2.01 -10.96 -0.95
N PRO A 41 3.35 -11.00 -0.93
CA PRO A 41 4.17 -9.94 -1.53
C PRO A 41 3.85 -9.79 -3.02
N LEU A 42 3.62 -8.54 -3.45
CA LEU A 42 3.34 -8.18 -4.83
C LEU A 42 4.14 -6.91 -5.17
N MET A 43 4.64 -6.83 -6.41
CA MET A 43 5.22 -5.63 -6.98
C MET A 43 4.42 -5.25 -8.23
N THR A 44 3.99 -4.00 -8.30
CA THR A 44 3.20 -3.46 -9.41
C THR A 44 3.53 -1.99 -9.61
N LEU A 45 3.21 -1.47 -10.80
CA LEU A 45 3.16 -0.04 -11.05
C LEU A 45 1.85 0.52 -10.50
N LEU A 46 1.90 1.75 -9.96
CA LEU A 46 0.70 2.52 -9.65
C LEU A 46 0.06 2.99 -10.97
N GLY A 47 -1.25 2.83 -11.07
CA GLY A 47 -2.05 3.30 -12.20
C GLY A 47 -2.33 4.80 -12.13
N GLU A 48 -3.02 5.30 -13.17
CA GLU A 48 -3.50 6.69 -13.24
C GLU A 48 -4.73 6.94 -12.37
#